data_AF-A0A3B9ZJ08-F1
#
_entry.id   AF-A0A3B9ZJ08-F1
#
_cell.length_a   1.000
_cell.length_b   1.000
_cell.length_c   1.000
_cell.angle_alpha   90.00
_cell.angle_beta   90.00
_cell.angle_gamma   90.00
#
_symmetry.space_group_name_H-M   'P 1'
#
loop_
_entity.id
_entity.type
_entity.pdbx_description
1 polymer ?
#
loop_
_entity_poly.entity_id
_entity_poly.type
_entity_poly.pdbx_seq_one_letter_code
_entity_poly.pdbx_strand_id
1 'polypeptide(L)' 'MTITDVAERLGVTQKTIVRWEKAGKVGLAKRDWRGWRVYDKNDFKKLKTFKEMIVYYGEDKNDTKT' A
#
# COMPACT_ATOMS: atom_id res chain seq x y z
N MET A 1 12.41 -4.22 -4.70
CA MET A 1 12.32 -2.91 -4.03
C MET A 1 12.13 -3.14 -2.55
N THR A 2 12.71 -2.27 -1.70
CA THR A 2 12.51 -2.32 -0.25
C THR A 2 11.16 -1.69 0.13
N ILE A 3 10.70 -1.91 1.36
CA ILE A 3 9.50 -1.24 1.87
C ILE A 3 9.65 0.29 1.90
N THR A 4 10.87 0.79 2.14
CA THR A 4 11.20 2.22 2.11
C THR A 4 10.98 2.79 0.72
N ASP A 5 11.55 2.16 -0.32
CA ASP A 5 11.43 2.64 -1.70
C ASP A 5 9.97 2.71 -2.14
N VAL A 6 9.18 1.72 -1.74
CA VAL A 6 7.74 1.66 -2.05
C VAL A 6 6.98 2.75 -1.31
N ALA A 7 7.28 2.95 -0.03
CA ALA A 7 6.65 3.98 0.81
C ALA A 7 6.89 5.38 0.23
N GLU A 8 8.13 5.71 -0.11
CA GLU A 8 8.50 6.99 -0.70
C GLU A 8 7.81 7.23 -2.04
N ARG A 9 7.84 6.24 -2.95
CA ARG A 9 7.19 6.36 -4.27
C ARG A 9 5.67 6.45 -4.20
N LEU A 10 5.06 5.85 -3.18
CA LEU A 10 3.61 5.95 -2.94
C LEU A 10 3.25 7.20 -2.15
N GLY A 11 4.21 7.90 -1.53
CA GLY A 11 3.95 9.01 -0.63
C GLY A 11 3.18 8.59 0.63
N VAL A 12 3.46 7.40 1.16
CA VAL A 12 2.84 6.86 2.38
C VAL A 12 3.92 6.41 3.36
N THR A 13 3.57 6.22 4.62
CA THR A 13 4.53 5.67 5.58
C THR A 13 4.70 4.16 5.41
N GLN A 14 5.87 3.61 5.75
CA GLN A 14 6.09 2.16 5.79
C GLN A 14 5.06 1.45 6.70
N LYS A 15 4.69 2.07 7.83
CA LYS A 15 3.67 1.56 8.74
C LYS A 15 2.30 1.41 8.06
N THR A 16 1.94 2.34 7.17
CA THR A 16 0.70 2.28 6.39
C THR A 16 0.67 1.04 5.51
N ILE A 17 1.76 0.74 4.80
CA ILE A 17 1.89 -0.47 3.97
C ILE A 17 1.74 -1.73 4.81
N VAL A 18 2.47 -1.82 5.94
CA VAL A 18 2.36 -2.96 6.87
C VAL A 18 0.95 -3.11 7.42
N ARG A 19 0.26 -2.00 7.70
CA ARG A 19 -1.13 -2.02 8.17
C ARG A 19 -2.07 -2.56 7.11
N TRP A 20 -1.90 -2.17 5.84
CA TRP A 20 -2.69 -2.70 4.74
C TRP A 20 -2.46 -4.19 4.54
N GLU A 21 -1.21 -4.66 4.63
CA GLU A 21 -0.86 -6.08 4.60
C GLU A 21 -1.53 -6.85 5.73
N LYS A 22 -1.42 -6.36 6.97
CA LYS A 22 -2.03 -6.98 8.15
C LYS A 22 -3.55 -7.02 8.09
N ALA A 23 -4.16 -5.99 7.50
CA ALA A 23 -5.60 -5.91 7.31
C ALA A 23 -6.10 -6.76 6.12
N GLY A 24 -5.21 -7.46 5.41
CA GLY A 24 -5.54 -8.27 4.24
C GLY A 24 -6.05 -7.46 3.05
N LYS A 25 -5.79 -6.15 3.03
CA LYS A 25 -6.28 -5.26 1.97
C LYS A 25 -5.41 -5.31 0.71
N VAL A 26 -4.14 -5.69 0.89
CA VAL A 26 -3.16 -5.88 -0.16
C VAL A 26 -2.45 -7.21 0.08
N GLY A 27 -1.87 -7.78 -0.98
CA GLY A 27 -1.11 -9.02 -0.87
C GLY A 27 0.09 -8.89 0.05
N LEU A 28 0.44 -9.98 0.75
CA LEU A 28 1.64 -10.03 1.58
C LEU A 28 2.90 -9.93 0.70
N ALA A 29 3.84 -9.09 1.11
CA ALA A 29 5.14 -9.00 0.44
C ALA A 29 5.88 -10.34 0.47
N LYS A 30 6.56 -10.65 -0.63
CA LYS A 30 7.54 -11.74 -0.67
C LYS A 30 8.69 -11.42 0.29
N ARG A 31 9.35 -12.47 0.78
CA ARG A 31 10.53 -12.33 1.63
C ARG A 31 11.75 -12.86 0.91
N ASP A 32 12.87 -12.16 1.05
CA ASP A 32 14.16 -12.71 0.62
C ASP A 32 14.68 -13.76 1.61
N TRP A 33 15.84 -14.33 1.30
CA TRP A 33 16.53 -15.30 2.13
C TRP A 33 16.98 -14.73 3.49
N ARG A 34 17.04 -13.39 3.64
CA ARG A 34 17.33 -12.70 4.91
C ARG A 34 16.05 -12.38 5.70
N GLY A 35 14.88 -12.73 5.18
CA GLY A 35 13.58 -12.47 5.79
C GLY A 35 13.03 -11.05 5.59
N TRP A 36 13.71 -10.22 4.79
CA TRP A 36 13.30 -8.86 4.47
C TRP A 36 12.18 -8.84 3.44
N ARG A 37 11.27 -7.87 3.57
CA ARG A 37 10.19 -7.68 2.60
C ARG A 37 10.76 -7.15 1.29
N VAL A 38 10.44 -7.85 0.21
CA VAL A 38 10.81 -7.48 -1.14
C VAL A 38 9.55 -7.34 -1.97
N TYR A 39 9.43 -6.19 -2.62
CA TYR A 39 8.34 -5.88 -3.54
C TYR A 39 8.87 -5.91 -4.96
N ASP A 40 8.15 -6.61 -5.84
CA ASP A 40 8.37 -6.51 -7.28
C ASP A 40 7.54 -5.37 -7.89
N LYS A 41 7.67 -5.17 -9.21
CA LYS A 41 6.95 -4.12 -9.93
C LYS A 41 5.43 -4.34 -9.93
N ASN A 42 4.98 -5.60 -9.91
CA ASN A 42 3.56 -5.93 -9.89
C ASN A 42 2.97 -5.66 -8.51
N ASP A 43 3.71 -5.97 -7.44
CA ASP A 43 3.33 -5.63 -6.07
C ASP A 43 3.17 -4.12 -5.90
N PHE A 44 4.13 -3.35 -6.44
CA PHE A 44 4.05 -1.88 -6.45
C PHE A 44 2.79 -1.39 -7.20
N LYS A 45 2.49 -1.94 -8.37
CA LYS A 45 1.30 -1.55 -9.15
C LYS A 45 0.01 -1.82 -8.37
N LYS A 46 -0.11 -2.98 -7.71
CA LYS A 46 -1.26 -3.33 -6.87
C LYS A 46 -1.42 -2.36 -5.69
N LEU A 47 -0.32 -2.05 -5.00
CA LEU A 47 -0.32 -1.08 -3.90
C LEU A 47 -0.73 0.32 -4.37
N LYS A 48 -0.25 0.74 -5.55
CA LYS A 48 -0.63 2.02 -6.15
C LYS A 48 -2.12 2.08 -6.46
N THR A 49 -2.66 1.07 -7.15
CA THR A 49 -4.10 0.98 -7.46
C THR A 49 -4.94 0.96 -6.20
N PHE A 50 -4.50 0.24 -5.17
CA PHE A 50 -5.21 0.21 -3.89
C PHE A 50 -5.20 1.57 -3.18
N LYS A 51 -4.07 2.28 -3.18
CA LYS A 51 -3.99 3.65 -2.65
C LYS A 51 -4.97 4.57 -3.37
N GLU A 52 -4.93 4.56 -4.71
CA GLU A 52 -5.83 5.38 -5.55
C GLU A 52 -7.29 5.06 -5.21
N MET A 53 -7.67 3.78 -5.16
CA MET A 53 -9.01 3.35 -4.75
C MET A 53 -9.42 3.93 -3.39
N ILE A 54 -8.58 3.83 -2.34
CA ILE A 54 -8.92 4.38 -1.02
C ILE A 54 -9.15 5.90 -1.09
N VAL A 55 -8.32 6.62 -1.84
CA VAL A 55 -8.43 8.07 -1.96
C VAL A 55 -9.80 8.44 -2.55
N TYR A 56 -10.22 7.78 -3.62
CA TYR A 56 -11.53 8.02 -4.24
C TYR A 56 -12.70 7.76 -3.26
N TYR A 57 -12.71 6.63 -2.54
CA TYR A 57 -13.78 6.35 -1.56
C TYR A 57 -13.72 7.22 -0.30
N GLY A 58 -12.60 7.91 -0.07
CA GLY A 58 -12.43 8.87 1.02
C GLY A 58 -13.08 10.23 0.74
N GLU A 59 -13.16 10.62 -0.54
CA GLU A 59 -13.77 11.88 -0.99
C GLU A 59 -15.30 11.79 -1.03
N ASP A 60 -15.86 10.67 -1.51
CA ASP A 60 -17.32 10.48 -1.63
C ASP A 60 -18.09 10.50 -0.29
N LYS A 61 -17.41 10.28 0.85
CA LYS A 61 -18.06 10.30 2.17
C LYS A 61 -18.19 11.68 2.80
N ASN A 62 -17.54 12.70 2.26
CA ASN A 62 -17.69 14.06 2.75
C ASN A 62 -18.85 14.83 2.09
N ASP A 63 -19.35 14.36 0.94
CA ASP A 63 -20.44 15.03 0.19
C ASP A 63 -21.87 14.61 0.60
N THR A 64 -22.03 13.66 1.53
CA THR A 64 -23.36 13.26 2.03
C THR A 64 -23.75 13.91 3.35
N LYS A 65 -23.01 14.94 3.79
CA LYS A 65 -23.42 15.84 4.88
C LYS A 65 -23.66 17.25 4.34
N THR A 66 -24.77 17.45 3.64
CA THR A 66 -25.43 18.75 3.46
C THR A 66 -26.92 18.47 3.40
#